data_AF-A0A925E3Q5-F1
#
_entry.id   AF-A0A925E3Q5-F1
#
_cell.length_a   1.000
_cell.length_b   1.000
_cell.length_c   1.000
_cell.angle_alpha   90.00
_cell.angle_beta   90.00
_cell.angle_gamma   90.00
#
_symmetry.space_group_name_H-M   'P 1'
#
loop_
_entity.id
_entity.type
_entity.pdbx_description
1 polymer ?
#
loop_
_entity_poly.entity_id
_entity_poly.type
_entity_poly.pdbx_seq_one_letter_code
_entity_poly.pdbx_strand_id
1 'polypeptide(L)'
;MMPIIAHNLFEMMHVMIGAVNAFTDKCVVGLIANREQAENWLEKNPILVTALNPIIGYNKGAEVAKKSLKENRSLREVVVELGYMTDEEARKALDARQMTEGGIQGIAAGG
;
A
#
# COMPACT_ATOMS: atom_id res chain seq x y z
N MET A 1 4.75 47.28 -15.44
CA MET A 1 4.30 45.97 -14.90
C MET A 1 4.38 44.85 -15.91
N MET A 2 3.83 44.99 -17.12
CA MET A 2 3.88 43.92 -18.15
C MET A 2 5.27 43.29 -18.41
N PRO A 3 6.39 44.04 -18.47
CA PRO A 3 7.71 43.43 -18.69
C PRO A 3 8.18 42.51 -17.55
N ILE A 4 7.84 42.85 -16.31
CA ILE A 4 8.20 42.06 -15.12
C ILE A 4 7.39 40.76 -15.09
N ILE A 5 6.09 40.85 -15.43
CA ILE A 5 5.21 39.68 -15.51
C ILE A 5 5.72 38.71 -16.59
N ALA A 6 6.09 39.22 -17.77
CA ALA A 6 6.63 38.40 -18.85
C ALA A 6 7.98 37.75 -18.47
N HIS A 7 8.88 38.52 -17.85
CA HIS A 7 10.16 37.99 -17.36
C HIS A 7 9.96 36.81 -16.41
N ASN A 8 9.16 37.00 -15.36
CA ASN A 8 8.92 35.96 -14.35
C ASN A 8 8.27 34.72 -14.95
N LEU A 9 7.33 34.90 -15.89
CA LEU A 9 6.69 33.78 -16.57
C LEU A 9 7.70 32.97 -17.38
N PHE A 10 8.54 33.62 -18.20
CA PHE A 10 9.51 32.91 -19.03
C PHE A 10 10.64 32.29 -18.21
N GLU A 11 11.08 32.94 -17.15
CA GLU A 11 12.06 32.38 -16.22
C GLU A 11 11.50 31.12 -15.55
N MET A 12 10.27 31.17 -15.03
CA MET A 12 9.61 29.99 -14.44
C MET A 12 9.47 28.85 -15.44
N MET A 13 9.08 29.14 -16.69
CA MET A 13 9.01 28.12 -17.74
C MET A 13 10.38 27.48 -17.99
N HIS A 14 11.43 28.29 -18.10
CA HIS A 14 12.79 27.79 -18.34
C HIS A 14 13.25 26.87 -17.20
N VAL A 15 13.05 27.31 -15.95
CA VAL A 15 13.42 26.54 -14.76
C VAL A 15 12.61 25.25 -14.67
N MET A 16 11.29 25.30 -14.88
CA MET A 16 10.41 24.12 -14.81
C MET A 16 10.80 23.08 -15.86
N ILE A 17 11.04 23.50 -17.10
CA ILE A 17 11.46 22.60 -18.19
C ILE A 17 12.80 21.95 -17.84
N GLY A 18 13.79 22.75 -17.42
CA GLY A 18 15.10 22.24 -17.02
C GLY A 18 15.01 21.26 -15.84
N ALA A 19 14.22 21.60 -14.82
CA ALA A 19 14.06 20.80 -13.62
C ALA A 19 13.40 19.45 -13.90
N VAL A 20 12.33 19.42 -14.70
CA VAL A 20 11.64 18.17 -15.06
C VAL A 20 12.54 17.25 -15.87
N ASN A 21 13.28 17.80 -16.84
CA ASN A 21 14.23 17.01 -17.65
C ASN A 21 15.35 16.45 -16.77
N ALA A 22 15.97 17.29 -15.94
CA ALA A 22 17.03 16.85 -15.04
C ALA A 22 16.55 15.80 -14.03
N PHE A 23 15.37 15.99 -13.43
CA PHE A 23 14.80 15.01 -12.50
C PHE A 23 14.47 13.69 -13.20
N THR A 24 13.96 13.75 -14.43
CA THR A 24 13.68 12.55 -15.22
C THR A 24 14.97 11.78 -15.51
N ASP A 25 15.98 12.44 -16.07
CA ASP A 25 17.21 11.77 -16.53
C ASP A 25 18.15 11.36 -15.39
N LYS A 26 18.15 12.09 -14.27
CA LYS A 26 19.10 11.89 -13.17
C LYS A 26 18.51 11.18 -11.96
N CYS A 27 17.20 10.98 -11.90
CA CYS A 27 16.53 10.35 -10.76
C CYS A 27 15.52 9.28 -11.18
N VAL A 28 14.55 9.62 -12.04
CA VAL A 28 13.44 8.72 -12.37
C VAL A 28 13.89 7.57 -13.27
N VAL A 29 14.61 7.88 -14.36
CA VAL A 29 15.10 6.87 -15.29
C VAL A 29 16.18 6.05 -14.60
N GLY A 30 15.96 4.73 -14.52
CA GLY A 30 16.86 3.81 -13.82
C GLY A 30 16.56 3.63 -12.33
N LEU A 31 15.46 4.23 -11.81
CA LEU A 31 14.98 3.92 -10.47
C LEU A 31 14.58 2.44 -10.37
N ILE A 32 15.12 1.74 -9.38
CA ILE A 32 14.83 0.33 -9.12
C ILE A 32 14.19 0.21 -7.74
N ALA A 33 13.10 -0.54 -7.66
CA ALA A 33 12.44 -0.83 -6.39
C ALA A 33 13.26 -1.83 -5.55
N ASN A 34 13.40 -1.54 -4.26
CA ASN A 34 13.90 -2.53 -3.30
C ASN A 34 12.76 -3.50 -2.95
N ARG A 35 12.67 -4.59 -3.71
CA ARG A 35 11.59 -5.57 -3.57
C ARG A 35 11.58 -6.25 -2.20
N GLU A 36 12.74 -6.67 -1.71
CA GLU A 36 12.87 -7.37 -0.42
C GLU A 36 12.35 -6.49 0.73
N GLN A 37 12.75 -5.21 0.75
CA GLN A 37 12.30 -4.29 1.78
C GLN A 37 10.79 -4.00 1.69
N ALA A 38 10.26 -3.87 0.47
CA ALA A 38 8.83 -3.66 0.26
C ALA A 38 7.98 -4.85 0.71
N GLU A 39 8.42 -6.08 0.41
CA GLU A 39 7.75 -7.31 0.85
C GLU A 39 7.76 -7.44 2.38
N ASN A 40 8.89 -7.16 3.03
CA ASN A 40 9.00 -7.17 4.49
C ASN A 40 8.09 -6.12 5.17
N TRP A 41 7.94 -4.92 4.59
CA TRP A 41 6.99 -3.94 5.10
C TRP A 41 5.54 -4.39 4.92
N LEU A 42 5.23 -4.97 3.76
CA LEU A 42 3.89 -5.46 3.45
C LEU A 42 3.46 -6.57 4.40
N GLU A 43 4.31 -7.57 4.63
CA GLU A 43 4.03 -8.71 5.52
C GLU A 43 3.72 -8.29 6.96
N LYS A 44 4.32 -7.18 7.42
CA LYS A 44 4.18 -6.65 8.79
C LYS A 44 3.13 -5.53 8.89
N ASN A 45 2.46 -5.18 7.80
CA ASN A 45 1.54 -4.06 7.79
C ASN A 45 0.17 -4.44 8.40
N PRO A 46 -0.22 -3.88 9.57
CA PRO A 46 -1.49 -4.22 10.22
C PRO A 46 -2.72 -3.78 9.41
N ILE A 47 -2.58 -2.89 8.43
CA ILE A 47 -3.69 -2.42 7.57
C ILE A 47 -4.30 -3.57 6.75
N LEU A 48 -3.51 -4.61 6.44
CA LEU A 48 -3.99 -5.78 5.68
C LEU A 48 -5.14 -6.52 6.38
N VAL A 49 -5.33 -6.28 7.68
CA VAL A 49 -6.47 -6.83 8.44
C VAL A 49 -7.83 -6.44 7.88
N THR A 50 -7.91 -5.30 7.17
CA THR A 50 -9.14 -4.82 6.56
C THR A 50 -9.71 -5.80 5.54
N ALA A 51 -8.85 -6.56 4.87
CA ALA A 51 -9.26 -7.64 3.98
C ALA A 51 -9.85 -8.85 4.72
N LEU A 52 -9.49 -9.03 6.00
CA LEU A 52 -10.00 -10.11 6.84
C LEU A 52 -11.36 -9.75 7.47
N ASN A 53 -11.66 -8.46 7.67
CA ASN A 53 -12.88 -8.01 8.36
C ASN A 53 -14.19 -8.58 7.78
N PRO A 54 -14.39 -8.70 6.45
CA PRO A 54 -15.59 -9.33 5.91
C PRO A 54 -15.74 -10.84 6.22
N ILE A 55 -14.63 -11.52 6.53
CA ILE A 55 -14.57 -12.97 6.73
C ILE A 55 -14.67 -13.31 8.23
N ILE A 56 -13.87 -12.65 9.06
CA ILE A 56 -13.76 -12.95 10.50
C ILE A 56 -14.48 -11.93 11.40
N GLY A 57 -14.96 -10.82 10.84
CA GLY A 57 -15.61 -9.73 11.56
C GLY A 57 -14.62 -8.72 12.16
N TYR A 58 -15.09 -7.48 12.36
CA TYR A 58 -14.26 -6.36 12.79
C TYR A 58 -13.56 -6.58 14.14
N ASN A 59 -14.25 -7.15 15.14
CA ASN A 59 -13.68 -7.34 16.48
C ASN A 59 -12.48 -8.30 16.45
N LYS A 60 -12.61 -9.43 15.72
CA LYS A 60 -11.52 -10.41 15.57
C LYS A 60 -10.38 -9.83 14.73
N GLY A 61 -10.70 -9.09 13.67
CA GLY A 61 -9.69 -8.34 12.91
C GLY A 61 -8.90 -7.37 13.79
N ALA A 62 -9.58 -6.55 14.58
CA ALA A 62 -8.92 -5.61 15.48
C ALA A 62 -7.98 -6.29 16.50
N GLU A 63 -8.34 -7.48 16.98
CA GLU A 63 -7.49 -8.31 17.84
C GLU A 63 -6.23 -8.79 17.11
N VAL A 64 -6.38 -9.38 15.92
CA VAL A 64 -5.27 -9.85 15.07
C VAL A 64 -4.30 -8.71 14.77
N ALA A 65 -4.81 -7.53 14.37
CA ALA A 65 -3.97 -6.38 14.05
C ALA A 65 -3.18 -5.87 15.26
N LYS A 66 -3.81 -5.78 16.44
CA LYS A 66 -3.15 -5.37 17.68
C LYS A 66 -2.04 -6.34 18.07
N LYS A 67 -2.29 -7.65 17.96
CA LYS A 67 -1.32 -8.68 18.30
C LYS A 67 -0.14 -8.70 17.31
N SER A 68 -0.41 -8.64 16.01
CA SER A 68 0.60 -8.52 14.95
C SER A 68 1.52 -7.31 15.16
N LEU A 69 0.95 -6.13 15.46
CA LEU A 69 1.73 -4.92 15.71
C LEU A 69 2.58 -5.01 16.99
N LYS A 70 2.04 -5.59 18.06
CA LYS A 70 2.75 -5.75 19.34
C LYS A 70 3.92 -6.73 19.24
N GLU A 71 3.74 -7.82 18.50
CA GLU A 71 4.72 -8.91 18.37
C GLU A 71 5.64 -8.74 17.15
N ASN A 72 5.37 -7.76 16.28
CA ASN A 72 6.08 -7.54 15.02
C ASN A 72 6.08 -8.78 14.10
N ARG A 73 4.93 -9.46 14.04
CA ARG A 73 4.70 -10.72 13.29
C ARG A 73 3.70 -10.51 12.18
N SER A 74 3.71 -11.40 11.17
CA SER A 74 2.77 -11.29 10.06
C SER A 74 1.33 -11.56 10.50
N LEU A 75 0.36 -10.92 9.84
CA LEU A 75 -1.06 -11.16 10.12
C LEU A 75 -1.46 -12.61 9.81
N ARG A 76 -0.83 -13.22 8.80
CA ARG A 76 -1.09 -14.63 8.43
C ARG A 76 -0.76 -15.56 9.59
N GLU A 77 0.39 -15.37 10.22
CA GLU A 77 0.78 -16.18 11.38
C GLU A 77 -0.19 -15.98 12.54
N VAL A 78 -0.54 -14.73 12.84
CA VAL A 78 -1.39 -14.40 13.98
C VAL A 78 -2.82 -14.91 13.80
N VAL A 79 -3.40 -14.78 12.59
CA VAL A 79 -4.79 -15.23 12.33
C VAL A 79 -4.91 -16.76 12.35
N VAL A 80 -3.88 -17.47 11.87
CA VAL A 80 -3.81 -18.94 11.91
C VAL A 80 -3.57 -19.42 13.35
N GLU A 81 -2.69 -18.76 14.11
CA GLU A 81 -2.42 -19.08 15.51
C GLU A 81 -3.67 -18.90 16.40
N LEU A 82 -4.46 -17.86 16.14
CA LEU A 82 -5.73 -17.63 16.85
C LEU A 82 -6.86 -18.56 16.37
N GLY A 83 -6.60 -19.40 15.37
CA GLY A 83 -7.56 -20.39 14.86
C GLY A 83 -8.75 -19.78 14.12
N TYR A 84 -8.62 -18.55 13.62
CA TYR A 84 -9.72 -17.88 12.91
C TYR A 84 -9.83 -18.28 11.45
N MET A 85 -8.72 -18.72 10.84
CA MET A 85 -8.63 -19.14 9.45
C MET A 85 -7.54 -20.20 9.29
N THR A 86 -7.65 -21.04 8.25
CA THR A 86 -6.54 -21.90 7.82
C THR A 86 -5.46 -21.08 7.09
N ASP A 87 -4.25 -21.62 6.96
CA ASP A 87 -3.15 -20.93 6.26
C ASP A 87 -3.50 -20.65 4.78
N GLU A 88 -4.17 -21.59 4.11
CA GLU A 88 -4.62 -21.42 2.72
C GLU A 88 -5.68 -20.33 2.57
N GLU A 89 -6.67 -20.28 3.47
CA GLU A 89 -7.69 -19.23 3.46
C GLU A 89 -7.08 -17.86 3.75
N ALA A 90 -6.16 -17.78 4.72
CA ALA A 90 -5.46 -16.55 5.06
C ALA A 90 -4.58 -16.07 3.90
N ARG A 91 -3.87 -16.98 3.21
CA ARG A 91 -3.08 -16.65 2.02
C ARG A 91 -3.93 -16.10 0.88
N LYS A 92 -5.11 -16.68 0.65
CA LYS A 92 -6.04 -16.22 -0.37
C LYS A 92 -6.65 -14.86 -0.02
N ALA A 93 -7.03 -14.65 1.24
CA ALA A 93 -7.63 -13.41 1.70
C ALA A 93 -6.62 -12.24 1.79
N LEU A 94 -5.34 -12.53 2.05
CA LEU A 94 -4.25 -11.56 2.16
C LEU A 94 -3.46 -11.38 0.85
N ASP A 95 -4.06 -11.69 -0.30
CA ASP A 95 -3.43 -11.46 -1.60
C ASP A 95 -3.33 -9.96 -1.91
N ALA A 96 -2.15 -9.40 -1.67
CA ALA A 96 -1.89 -7.98 -1.88
C ALA A 96 -2.04 -7.53 -3.34
N ARG A 97 -1.84 -8.42 -4.33
CA ARG A 97 -2.01 -8.06 -5.73
C ARG A 97 -3.48 -7.84 -6.04
N GLN A 98 -4.34 -8.75 -5.60
CA GLN A 98 -5.79 -8.61 -5.77
C GLN A 98 -6.33 -7.32 -5.15
N MET A 99 -5.79 -6.90 -4.00
CA MET A 99 -6.18 -5.63 -3.36
C MET A 99 -5.89 -4.38 -4.22
N THR A 100 -4.98 -4.46 -5.19
CA THR A 100 -4.64 -3.33 -6.08
C THR A 100 -5.55 -3.23 -7.32
N GLU A 101 -6.32 -4.26 -7.64
CA GLU A 101 -7.11 -4.33 -8.87
C GLU A 101 -8.51 -3.71 -8.73
N GLY A 102 -8.89 -3.31 -7.51
CA GLY A 102 -10.19 -2.70 -7.22
C GLY A 102 -11.36 -3.69 -7.35
N GLY A 103 -12.57 -3.20 -7.05
CA GLY A 103 -13.79 -4.01 -7.02
C GLY A 103 -14.13 -4.55 -5.63
N ILE A 104 -15.41 -4.84 -5.40
CA ILE A 104 -15.90 -5.44 -4.16
C ILE A 104 -15.62 -6.94 -4.22
N GLN A 105 -14.41 -7.33 -3.84
CA GLN A 105 -14.07 -8.74 -3.78
C GLN A 105 -14.62 -9.35 -2.48
N GLY A 106 -15.56 -10.30 -2.62
CA GLY A 106 -16.02 -11.15 -1.51
C GLY A 106 -17.29 -10.71 -0.77
N ILE A 107 -17.96 -9.62 -1.16
CA ILE A 107 -19.32 -9.34 -0.66
C ILE A 107 -20.30 -9.94 -1.68
N ALA A 108 -20.71 -11.19 -1.46
CA ALA A 108 -22.06 -11.57 -1.85
C ALA A 108 -22.98 -10.55 -1.16
N ALA A 109 -23.69 -9.76 -1.96
CA ALA A 109 -24.61 -8.73 -1.48
C ALA A 109 -25.53 -9.32 -0.40
N GLY A 110 -25.17 -9.06 0.85
CA GLY A 110 -26.03 -9.25 2.01
C GLY A 110 -26.73 -7.93 2.25
N GLY A 111 -27.79 -7.69 1.48
CA GLY A 111 -28.59 -6.46 1.48
C GLY A 111 -29.17 -6.19 0.10
#